data_AF-A9UM84-F1
#
_entry.id   AF-A9UM84-F1
#
_cell.length_a   1.000
_cell.length_b   1.000
_cell.length_c   1.000
_cell.angle_alpha   90.00
_cell.angle_beta   90.00
_cell.angle_gamma   90.00
#
_symmetry.space_group_name_H-M   'P 1'
#
loop_
_entity.id
_entity.type
_entity.pdbx_description
1 polymer ?
#
loop_
_entity_poly.entity_id
_entity_poly.type
_entity_poly.pdbx_seq_one_letter_code
_entity_poly.pdbx_strand_id
1 'polypeptide(L)'
;EVTYLVQNTRIHIMPSMNPDGYEKAEEGDKDGLVGRNNSNHFDLNRNFPDQFFQITDPPQPETLAVMTWLKTYPFVLSANLHGGSLVVNYPFDDDEKGLSTYSKSPDDPVFQHLALSYSKENNKMYEGFPCKEMYPNENFPQGITNGANWYNVPGGMQDWNYLNTNCFEVTIELGCVKYPMAEKLPAYWESNRRSMLQFIKQVHIGIKGFILDATDGRGILNATISVAGINHMVTSYKDGDFWRLLVPGAYKVTASAKGYGPVTKNVNVTEGEAVLVNFTLVRLGSDFHKEDKGKPFTTEAEIPDPNTKEFETLIKDLSAENGLEHFLMSTLGDIDRFRYRTYKDLSEFLHGLNLNYPHITNRTSLGQSVEFRHIWSLEISNKPNTSEPSEPKIRFVAGVHGNAPVGTELLLTFAEFLCLNYKKSNAITKLIDRTRIVIVPMVNPDGRERAKEKECTSTIGQNNANGKDLDSDFISNSSGPVGEREKETNAIIDGLIMKQDFTLSVVLDGGSLLVTYPYDNPVHTVENKDTLKYLASVYANNHPLIHIGHPGCPNKSDENIPGGVICGAEWRGHQGSMKVIPP
;
A
#
# COMPACT_ATOMS: atom_id res chain seq x y z
N GLU A 1 14.24 -30.60 -18.38
CA GLU A 1 13.03 -29.74 -18.29
C GLU A 1 12.75 -29.31 -16.86
N VAL A 2 12.43 -30.23 -15.93
CA VAL A 2 12.14 -29.89 -14.52
C VAL A 2 13.26 -29.09 -13.85
N THR A 3 14.53 -29.49 -14.03
CA THR A 3 15.69 -28.74 -13.49
C THR A 3 15.72 -27.29 -13.98
N TYR A 4 15.45 -27.06 -15.26
CA TYR A 4 15.42 -25.72 -15.84
C TYR A 4 14.29 -24.88 -15.24
N LEU A 5 13.09 -25.47 -15.08
CA LEU A 5 11.96 -24.78 -14.44
C LEU A 5 12.28 -24.37 -13.01
N VAL A 6 12.82 -25.27 -12.19
CA VAL A 6 13.11 -24.97 -10.77
C VAL A 6 14.26 -23.97 -10.61
N GLN A 7 15.23 -23.96 -11.53
CA GLN A 7 16.33 -22.99 -11.49
C GLN A 7 15.92 -21.59 -11.94
N ASN A 8 14.92 -21.47 -12.82
CA ASN A 8 14.53 -20.20 -13.41
C ASN A 8 13.17 -19.67 -12.90
N THR A 9 12.45 -20.45 -12.09
CA THR A 9 11.13 -20.08 -11.56
C THR A 9 11.05 -20.37 -10.07
N ARG A 10 10.56 -19.39 -9.30
CA ARG A 10 10.18 -19.60 -7.90
C ARG A 10 8.73 -20.08 -7.83
N ILE A 11 8.54 -21.40 -7.81
CA ILE A 11 7.22 -22.04 -7.80
C ILE A 11 6.71 -22.13 -6.37
N HIS A 12 5.46 -21.69 -6.14
CA HIS A 12 4.73 -21.93 -4.89
C HIS A 12 3.52 -22.80 -5.18
N ILE A 13 3.25 -23.78 -4.32
CA ILE A 13 2.13 -24.71 -4.48
C ILE A 13 1.35 -24.73 -3.16
N MET A 14 0.06 -24.41 -3.21
CA MET A 14 -0.88 -24.52 -2.11
C MET A 14 -1.86 -25.67 -2.43
N PRO A 15 -1.66 -26.89 -1.88
CA PRO A 15 -2.48 -28.04 -2.24
C PRO A 15 -3.96 -27.91 -1.85
N SER A 16 -4.27 -27.19 -0.76
CA SER A 16 -5.64 -26.92 -0.34
C SER A 16 -5.75 -25.55 0.30
N MET A 17 -6.61 -24.70 -0.26
CA MET A 17 -7.03 -23.43 0.34
C MET A 17 -8.16 -23.63 1.36
N ASN A 18 -8.97 -24.68 1.19
CA ASN A 18 -10.11 -25.01 2.05
C ASN A 18 -9.95 -26.42 2.67
N PRO A 19 -9.00 -26.61 3.61
CA PRO A 19 -8.81 -27.92 4.24
C PRO A 19 -10.03 -28.37 5.06
N ASP A 20 -10.73 -27.45 5.73
CA ASP A 20 -11.90 -27.78 6.56
C ASP A 20 -13.08 -28.30 5.73
N GLY A 21 -13.29 -27.74 4.53
CA GLY A 21 -14.27 -28.23 3.58
C GLY A 21 -13.90 -29.61 3.05
N TYR A 22 -12.62 -29.82 2.72
CA TYR A 22 -12.11 -31.11 2.23
C TYR A 22 -12.39 -32.27 3.22
N GLU A 23 -12.12 -32.08 4.51
CA GLU A 23 -12.37 -33.11 5.54
C GLU A 23 -13.87 -33.45 5.74
N LYS A 24 -14.77 -32.58 5.27
CA LYS A 24 -16.22 -32.82 5.30
C LYS A 24 -16.74 -33.47 4.01
N ALA A 25 -15.96 -33.47 2.93
CA ALA A 25 -16.39 -33.99 1.63
C ALA A 25 -16.37 -35.53 1.60
N GLU A 26 -17.20 -36.12 0.75
CA GLU A 26 -17.33 -37.58 0.64
C GLU A 26 -16.72 -38.10 -0.67
N GLU A 27 -15.85 -39.11 -0.58
CA GLU A 27 -15.26 -39.76 -1.76
C GLU A 27 -16.36 -40.40 -2.64
N GLY A 28 -16.28 -40.15 -3.94
CA GLY A 28 -17.26 -40.60 -4.92
C GLY A 28 -18.35 -39.58 -5.23
N ASP A 29 -18.41 -38.45 -4.50
CA ASP A 29 -19.32 -37.35 -4.82
C ASP A 29 -19.00 -36.76 -6.21
N LYS A 30 -20.03 -36.67 -7.04
CA LYS A 30 -19.92 -36.22 -8.43
C LYS A 30 -20.17 -34.73 -8.54
N ASP A 31 -21.29 -34.26 -8.01
CA ASP A 31 -21.83 -32.92 -8.24
C ASP A 31 -22.35 -32.25 -6.95
N GLY A 32 -22.24 -32.90 -5.79
CA GLY A 32 -22.69 -32.40 -4.51
C GLY A 32 -21.97 -31.13 -4.03
N LEU A 33 -22.49 -30.60 -2.91
CA LEU A 33 -22.03 -29.36 -2.27
C LEU A 33 -21.45 -29.59 -0.88
N VAL A 34 -21.46 -30.84 -0.39
CA VAL A 34 -20.91 -31.18 0.93
C VAL A 34 -19.39 -30.99 0.88
N GLY A 35 -18.87 -30.18 1.80
CA GLY A 35 -17.44 -29.82 1.82
C GLY A 35 -17.01 -28.72 0.83
N ARG A 36 -17.92 -28.17 0.01
CA ARG A 36 -17.60 -27.06 -0.91
C ARG A 36 -17.22 -25.78 -0.17
N ASN A 37 -18.10 -25.33 0.73
CA ASN A 37 -17.92 -24.08 1.47
C ASN A 37 -16.88 -24.27 2.60
N ASN A 38 -16.39 -23.17 3.16
CA ASN A 38 -15.52 -23.23 4.32
C ASN A 38 -16.29 -23.63 5.60
N SER A 39 -15.61 -23.67 6.75
CA SER A 39 -16.24 -24.12 8.00
C SER A 39 -17.41 -23.24 8.47
N ASN A 40 -17.42 -21.96 8.08
CA ASN A 40 -18.50 -21.00 8.34
C ASN A 40 -19.60 -21.02 7.27
N HIS A 41 -19.58 -21.99 6.35
CA HIS A 41 -20.54 -22.14 5.27
C HIS A 41 -20.55 -21.02 4.22
N PHE A 42 -19.42 -20.31 4.03
CA PHE A 42 -19.24 -19.35 2.94
C PHE A 42 -18.49 -19.97 1.74
N ASP A 43 -18.87 -19.58 0.52
CA ASP A 43 -18.15 -19.97 -0.69
C ASP A 43 -16.92 -19.06 -0.85
N LEU A 44 -15.73 -19.64 -0.69
CA LEU A 44 -14.48 -18.87 -0.76
C LEU A 44 -14.25 -18.23 -2.13
N ASN A 45 -14.80 -18.80 -3.21
CA ASN A 45 -14.73 -18.23 -4.55
C ASN A 45 -15.91 -17.28 -4.85
N ARG A 46 -16.57 -16.75 -3.82
CA ARG A 46 -17.52 -15.63 -3.84
C ARG A 46 -17.18 -14.57 -2.79
N ASN A 47 -16.03 -14.71 -2.12
CA ASN A 47 -15.69 -13.97 -0.92
C ASN A 47 -14.62 -12.89 -1.11
N PHE A 48 -14.04 -12.78 -2.31
CA PHE A 48 -13.08 -11.72 -2.64
C PHE A 48 -13.81 -10.43 -3.04
N PRO A 49 -13.25 -9.24 -2.75
CA PRO A 49 -13.78 -7.99 -3.28
C PRO A 49 -13.90 -8.02 -4.81
N ASP A 50 -15.01 -7.51 -5.32
CA ASP A 50 -15.36 -7.59 -6.74
C ASP A 50 -15.41 -6.19 -7.39
N GLN A 51 -15.21 -6.11 -8.70
CA GLN A 51 -15.17 -4.85 -9.45
C GLN A 51 -16.56 -4.31 -9.82
N PHE A 52 -17.56 -5.17 -9.96
CA PHE A 52 -18.91 -4.82 -10.38
C PHE A 52 -19.92 -4.95 -9.23
N PHE A 53 -19.79 -5.97 -8.38
CA PHE A 53 -20.72 -6.28 -7.31
C PHE A 53 -20.15 -5.96 -5.94
N GLN A 54 -20.98 -5.41 -5.06
CA GLN A 54 -20.61 -5.29 -3.65
C GLN A 54 -20.78 -6.65 -2.97
N ILE A 55 -19.67 -7.31 -2.65
CA ILE A 55 -19.69 -8.54 -1.84
C ILE A 55 -20.10 -8.19 -0.41
N THR A 56 -21.11 -8.89 0.08
CA THR A 56 -21.71 -8.67 1.41
C THR A 56 -21.34 -9.74 2.42
N ASP A 57 -20.86 -10.90 1.96
CA ASP A 57 -20.37 -11.96 2.82
C ASP A 57 -19.16 -11.45 3.62
N PRO A 58 -19.08 -11.76 4.94
CA PRO A 58 -17.92 -11.40 5.74
C PRO A 58 -16.65 -12.03 5.15
N PRO A 59 -15.52 -11.31 5.08
CA PRO A 59 -14.25 -11.90 4.66
C PRO A 59 -13.86 -13.07 5.56
N GLN A 60 -13.56 -14.20 4.95
CA GLN A 60 -13.19 -15.44 5.63
C GLN A 60 -11.68 -15.50 5.91
N PRO A 61 -11.25 -16.26 6.93
CA PRO A 61 -9.83 -16.35 7.28
C PRO A 61 -8.96 -16.88 6.12
N GLU A 62 -9.48 -17.84 5.33
CA GLU A 62 -8.78 -18.38 4.15
C GLU A 62 -8.61 -17.31 3.07
N THR A 63 -9.66 -16.54 2.80
CA THR A 63 -9.65 -15.42 1.86
C THR A 63 -8.64 -14.35 2.27
N LEU A 64 -8.65 -13.94 3.55
CA LEU A 64 -7.71 -12.96 4.09
C LEU A 64 -6.25 -13.44 4.03
N ALA A 65 -6.02 -14.72 4.34
CA ALA A 65 -4.69 -15.34 4.27
C ALA A 65 -4.16 -15.34 2.83
N VAL A 66 -4.99 -15.70 1.85
CA VAL A 66 -4.60 -15.70 0.43
C VAL A 66 -4.38 -14.28 -0.09
N MET A 67 -5.27 -13.32 0.21
CA MET A 67 -5.05 -11.92 -0.17
C MET A 67 -3.73 -11.37 0.38
N THR A 68 -3.38 -11.72 1.62
CA THR A 68 -2.10 -11.34 2.24
C THR A 68 -0.92 -12.01 1.56
N TRP A 69 -1.04 -13.29 1.24
CA TRP A 69 -0.01 -14.07 0.55
C TRP A 69 0.28 -13.52 -0.85
N LEU A 70 -0.76 -13.20 -1.62
CA LEU A 70 -0.68 -12.61 -2.96
C LEU A 70 -0.01 -11.22 -2.94
N LYS A 71 -0.05 -10.52 -1.80
CA LYS A 71 0.66 -9.25 -1.58
C LYS A 71 2.10 -9.40 -1.12
N THR A 72 2.48 -10.57 -0.63
CA THR A 72 3.81 -10.82 -0.08
C THR A 72 4.87 -11.01 -1.18
N TYR A 73 4.49 -11.67 -2.28
CA TYR A 73 5.39 -12.03 -3.37
C TYR A 73 4.97 -11.36 -4.69
N PRO A 74 5.92 -11.09 -5.60
CA PRO A 74 5.60 -10.61 -6.95
C PRO A 74 5.14 -11.78 -7.83
N PHE A 75 3.96 -12.34 -7.54
CA PHE A 75 3.37 -13.37 -8.40
C PHE A 75 3.07 -12.78 -9.79
N VAL A 76 3.40 -13.56 -10.83
CA VAL A 76 3.26 -13.16 -12.24
C VAL A 76 2.17 -13.96 -12.94
N LEU A 77 2.16 -15.28 -12.72
CA LEU A 77 1.20 -16.22 -13.29
C LEU A 77 0.73 -17.17 -12.19
N SER A 78 -0.56 -17.45 -12.17
CA SER A 78 -1.22 -18.37 -11.24
C SER A 78 -2.29 -19.21 -11.95
N ALA A 79 -2.67 -20.32 -11.33
CA ALA A 79 -3.87 -21.05 -11.66
C ALA A 79 -4.48 -21.62 -10.37
N ASN A 80 -5.77 -21.42 -10.18
CA ASN A 80 -6.55 -22.09 -9.15
C ASN A 80 -7.27 -23.31 -9.75
N LEU A 81 -7.33 -24.41 -9.00
CA LEU A 81 -7.77 -25.72 -9.51
C LEU A 81 -9.13 -26.10 -8.94
N HIS A 82 -10.03 -26.52 -9.81
CA HIS A 82 -11.43 -26.83 -9.51
C HIS A 82 -11.86 -28.18 -10.11
N GLY A 83 -13.04 -28.64 -9.71
CA GLY A 83 -13.74 -29.79 -10.29
C GLY A 83 -15.24 -29.49 -10.39
N GLY A 84 -15.88 -30.11 -11.37
CA GLY A 84 -17.27 -29.83 -11.74
C GLY A 84 -17.48 -29.61 -13.23
N SER A 85 -16.41 -29.33 -13.99
CA SER A 85 -16.42 -29.40 -15.46
C SER A 85 -15.03 -29.81 -15.98
N LEU A 86 -14.74 -29.63 -17.27
CA LEU A 86 -13.43 -29.90 -17.87
C LEU A 86 -13.08 -28.82 -18.90
N VAL A 87 -12.54 -27.70 -18.41
CA VAL A 87 -12.26 -26.49 -19.18
C VAL A 87 -11.23 -25.61 -18.45
N VAL A 88 -10.48 -24.79 -19.18
CA VAL A 88 -9.73 -23.68 -18.58
C VAL A 88 -10.53 -22.38 -18.72
N ASN A 89 -10.97 -21.88 -17.59
CA ASN A 89 -11.72 -20.65 -17.43
C ASN A 89 -10.78 -19.45 -17.26
N TYR A 90 -11.06 -18.34 -17.93
CA TYR A 90 -10.21 -17.14 -17.87
C TYR A 90 -11.01 -15.84 -17.70
N PRO A 91 -10.38 -14.78 -17.17
CA PRO A 91 -11.04 -13.51 -16.87
C PRO A 91 -11.74 -12.82 -18.05
N PHE A 92 -12.78 -12.03 -17.79
CA PHE A 92 -13.40 -11.85 -16.46
C PHE A 92 -14.45 -12.92 -16.16
N ASP A 93 -14.62 -13.19 -14.87
CA ASP A 93 -15.58 -14.14 -14.29
C ASP A 93 -17.00 -13.56 -14.21
N ASP A 94 -17.14 -12.24 -14.25
CA ASP A 94 -18.43 -11.56 -14.21
C ASP A 94 -18.50 -10.31 -15.12
N ASP A 95 -19.70 -9.73 -15.19
CA ASP A 95 -19.97 -8.48 -15.89
C ASP A 95 -20.88 -7.54 -15.10
N GLU A 96 -20.87 -6.25 -15.45
CA GLU A 96 -21.65 -5.19 -14.79
C GLU A 96 -23.16 -5.52 -14.67
N LYS A 97 -23.71 -6.34 -15.59
CA LYS A 97 -25.13 -6.69 -15.64
C LYS A 97 -25.44 -7.99 -14.91
N GLY A 98 -24.43 -8.76 -14.50
CA GLY A 98 -24.59 -10.06 -13.87
C GLY A 98 -25.13 -11.13 -14.82
N LEU A 99 -24.86 -11.00 -16.12
CA LEU A 99 -25.40 -11.90 -17.14
C LEU A 99 -24.35 -12.93 -17.61
N SER A 100 -24.80 -13.99 -18.26
CA SER A 100 -23.88 -14.94 -18.91
C SER A 100 -23.43 -14.41 -20.27
N THR A 101 -22.55 -13.41 -20.28
CA THR A 101 -22.04 -12.80 -21.52
C THR A 101 -20.54 -12.62 -21.51
N TYR A 102 -19.93 -12.55 -22.69
CA TYR A 102 -18.48 -12.38 -22.81
C TYR A 102 -18.00 -11.08 -22.18
N SER A 103 -17.23 -11.19 -21.09
CA SER A 103 -16.67 -10.07 -20.35
C SER A 103 -15.17 -9.95 -20.59
N LYS A 104 -14.81 -9.07 -21.54
CA LYS A 104 -13.45 -8.98 -22.06
C LYS A 104 -12.52 -8.21 -21.12
N SER A 105 -11.40 -8.81 -20.73
CA SER A 105 -10.32 -8.13 -20.02
C SER A 105 -9.36 -7.37 -20.96
N PRO A 106 -8.61 -6.36 -20.47
CA PRO A 106 -7.59 -5.67 -21.27
C PRO A 106 -6.55 -6.62 -21.89
N ASP A 107 -6.21 -7.70 -21.18
CA ASP A 107 -5.23 -8.71 -21.58
C ASP A 107 -5.86 -10.00 -22.13
N ASP A 108 -7.10 -9.92 -22.61
CA ASP A 108 -7.86 -11.05 -23.16
C ASP A 108 -7.07 -11.95 -24.15
N PRO A 109 -6.25 -11.43 -25.10
CA PRO A 109 -5.41 -12.28 -25.94
C PRO A 109 -4.37 -13.10 -25.17
N VAL A 110 -3.79 -12.55 -24.10
CA VAL A 110 -2.83 -13.26 -23.24
C VAL A 110 -3.56 -14.35 -22.47
N PHE A 111 -4.73 -14.06 -21.90
CA PHE A 111 -5.53 -15.05 -21.18
C PHE A 111 -5.97 -16.22 -22.06
N GLN A 112 -6.44 -15.95 -23.28
CA GLN A 112 -6.76 -17.02 -24.24
C GLN A 112 -5.52 -17.88 -24.56
N HIS A 113 -4.34 -17.26 -24.73
CA HIS A 113 -3.08 -17.98 -24.94
C HIS A 113 -2.70 -18.86 -23.73
N LEU A 114 -2.78 -18.31 -22.52
CA LEU A 114 -2.50 -19.01 -21.27
C LEU A 114 -3.45 -20.21 -21.08
N ALA A 115 -4.75 -20.00 -21.24
CA ALA A 115 -5.75 -21.04 -21.12
C ALA A 115 -5.52 -22.17 -22.13
N LEU A 116 -5.27 -21.81 -23.39
CA LEU A 116 -5.00 -22.74 -24.47
C LEU A 116 -3.72 -23.56 -24.24
N SER A 117 -2.69 -22.96 -23.62
CA SER A 117 -1.42 -23.65 -23.32
C SER A 117 -1.61 -24.85 -22.37
N TYR A 118 -2.63 -24.81 -21.52
CA TYR A 118 -2.99 -25.91 -20.62
C TYR A 118 -3.96 -26.87 -21.31
N SER A 119 -5.05 -26.36 -21.89
CA SER A 119 -6.12 -27.20 -22.46
C SER A 119 -5.62 -28.06 -23.61
N LYS A 120 -4.75 -27.52 -24.47
CA LYS A 120 -4.19 -28.21 -25.64
C LYS A 120 -3.41 -29.48 -25.30
N GLU A 121 -2.82 -29.53 -24.10
CA GLU A 121 -2.04 -30.68 -23.65
C GLU A 121 -2.90 -31.73 -22.91
N ASN A 122 -4.16 -31.40 -22.60
CA ASN A 122 -5.15 -32.33 -22.08
C ASN A 122 -6.16 -32.67 -23.19
N ASN A 123 -5.96 -33.81 -23.86
CA ASN A 123 -6.74 -34.19 -25.04
C ASN A 123 -8.27 -34.09 -24.84
N LYS A 124 -8.78 -34.60 -23.71
CA LYS A 124 -10.22 -34.61 -23.43
C LYS A 124 -10.76 -33.20 -23.16
N MET A 125 -9.97 -32.36 -22.50
CA MET A 125 -10.32 -30.95 -22.30
C MET A 125 -10.36 -30.21 -23.65
N TYR A 126 -9.33 -30.41 -24.48
CA TYR A 126 -9.22 -29.75 -25.79
C TYR A 126 -10.35 -30.12 -26.76
N GLU A 127 -10.90 -31.34 -26.67
CA GLU A 127 -12.09 -31.75 -27.43
C GLU A 127 -13.31 -30.85 -27.19
N GLY A 128 -13.39 -30.20 -26.03
CA GLY A 128 -14.40 -29.20 -25.71
C GLY A 128 -15.75 -29.73 -25.27
N PHE A 129 -15.89 -31.05 -25.04
CA PHE A 129 -17.12 -31.67 -24.55
C PHE A 129 -16.86 -32.34 -23.19
N PRO A 130 -16.98 -31.62 -22.06
CA PRO A 130 -16.56 -32.09 -20.74
C PRO A 130 -17.18 -33.44 -20.36
N CYS A 131 -18.50 -33.47 -20.26
CA CYS A 131 -19.28 -34.62 -19.83
C CYS A 131 -20.66 -34.67 -20.48
N LYS A 132 -20.74 -35.36 -21.63
CA LYS A 132 -21.97 -35.52 -22.42
C LYS A 132 -23.15 -36.08 -21.63
N GLU A 133 -22.90 -36.90 -20.60
CA GLU A 133 -23.95 -37.52 -19.79
C GLU A 133 -24.42 -36.64 -18.63
N MET A 134 -23.53 -35.80 -18.08
CA MET A 134 -23.81 -35.01 -16.86
C MET A 134 -24.21 -33.57 -17.22
N TYR A 135 -23.50 -32.96 -18.17
CA TYR A 135 -23.67 -31.59 -18.63
C TYR A 135 -23.72 -31.58 -20.18
N PRO A 136 -24.81 -32.07 -20.80
CA PRO A 136 -24.90 -32.23 -22.26
C PRO A 136 -24.84 -30.92 -23.04
N ASN A 137 -25.10 -29.79 -22.38
CA ASN A 137 -25.13 -28.47 -22.99
C ASN A 137 -23.77 -27.75 -22.93
N GLU A 138 -22.80 -28.28 -22.19
CA GLU A 138 -21.47 -27.68 -22.13
C GLU A 138 -20.68 -28.00 -23.39
N ASN A 139 -20.25 -26.94 -24.07
CA ASN A 139 -19.38 -27.00 -25.22
C ASN A 139 -18.40 -25.83 -25.16
N PHE A 140 -17.13 -26.14 -24.95
CA PHE A 140 -16.05 -25.17 -24.82
C PHE A 140 -15.05 -25.40 -25.95
N PRO A 141 -15.16 -24.68 -27.08
CA PRO A 141 -14.24 -24.84 -28.19
C PRO A 141 -12.78 -24.76 -27.71
N GLN A 142 -11.97 -25.77 -28.06
CA GLN A 142 -10.57 -25.87 -27.66
C GLN A 142 -10.34 -25.99 -26.14
N GLY A 143 -11.38 -26.32 -25.37
CA GLY A 143 -11.29 -26.54 -23.93
C GLY A 143 -11.02 -25.28 -23.10
N ILE A 144 -11.39 -24.10 -23.62
CA ILE A 144 -11.26 -22.82 -22.90
C ILE A 144 -12.57 -22.04 -22.90
N THR A 145 -12.78 -21.20 -21.89
CA THR A 145 -13.92 -20.29 -21.83
C THR A 145 -13.61 -19.01 -21.08
N ASN A 146 -14.19 -17.89 -21.50
CA ASN A 146 -14.32 -16.71 -20.65
C ASN A 146 -15.31 -17.03 -19.52
N GLY A 147 -15.02 -16.60 -18.30
CA GLY A 147 -15.83 -16.95 -17.12
C GLY A 147 -17.25 -16.44 -17.16
N ALA A 148 -17.41 -15.13 -17.34
CA ALA A 148 -18.73 -14.52 -17.46
C ALA A 148 -19.55 -15.13 -18.61
N ASN A 149 -18.92 -15.46 -19.74
CA ASN A 149 -19.59 -16.10 -20.87
C ASN A 149 -20.12 -17.51 -20.55
N TRP A 150 -19.46 -18.24 -19.64
CA TRP A 150 -19.96 -19.52 -19.15
C TRP A 150 -21.09 -19.31 -18.14
N TYR A 151 -20.81 -18.62 -17.04
CA TYR A 151 -21.79 -18.13 -16.08
C TYR A 151 -21.18 -17.03 -15.19
N ASN A 152 -22.00 -16.09 -14.73
CA ASN A 152 -21.52 -14.95 -13.95
C ASN A 152 -21.07 -15.35 -12.53
N VAL A 153 -19.85 -14.96 -12.15
CA VAL A 153 -19.20 -15.31 -10.88
C VAL A 153 -18.61 -14.07 -10.20
N PRO A 154 -19.41 -13.34 -9.39
CA PRO A 154 -18.90 -12.20 -8.65
C PRO A 154 -18.11 -12.64 -7.43
N GLY A 155 -17.04 -11.90 -7.10
CA GLY A 155 -16.22 -12.13 -5.90
C GLY A 155 -15.29 -13.32 -5.99
N GLY A 156 -14.91 -13.70 -7.21
CA GLY A 156 -13.95 -14.76 -7.49
C GLY A 156 -12.51 -14.36 -7.20
N MET A 157 -11.68 -15.35 -6.83
CA MET A 157 -10.25 -15.14 -6.58
C MET A 157 -9.47 -14.80 -7.86
N GLN A 158 -9.92 -15.35 -9.00
CA GLN A 158 -9.28 -15.20 -10.30
C GLN A 158 -9.17 -13.73 -10.72
N ASP A 159 -10.29 -13.01 -10.66
CA ASP A 159 -10.34 -11.61 -11.09
C ASP A 159 -9.68 -10.68 -10.06
N TRP A 160 -9.79 -11.00 -8.76
CA TRP A 160 -9.09 -10.26 -7.70
C TRP A 160 -7.57 -10.27 -7.89
N ASN A 161 -6.98 -11.41 -8.30
CA ASN A 161 -5.55 -11.49 -8.62
C ASN A 161 -5.15 -10.44 -9.66
N TYR A 162 -5.88 -10.40 -10.78
CA TYR A 162 -5.58 -9.53 -11.91
C TYR A 162 -5.82 -8.05 -11.60
N LEU A 163 -6.85 -7.72 -10.82
CA LEU A 163 -7.22 -6.34 -10.52
C LEU A 163 -6.40 -5.74 -9.37
N ASN A 164 -6.00 -6.56 -8.40
CA ASN A 164 -5.38 -6.07 -7.18
C ASN A 164 -3.87 -6.36 -7.11
N THR A 165 -3.30 -7.16 -8.02
CA THR A 165 -1.86 -7.47 -8.07
C THR A 165 -1.32 -7.44 -9.51
N ASN A 166 -0.07 -7.86 -9.72
CA ASN A 166 0.49 -8.06 -11.07
C ASN A 166 0.22 -9.49 -11.61
N CYS A 167 -0.43 -10.35 -10.82
CA CYS A 167 -0.58 -11.77 -11.11
C CYS A 167 -1.75 -12.05 -12.06
N PHE A 168 -1.49 -12.81 -13.12
CA PHE A 168 -2.49 -13.28 -14.05
C PHE A 168 -2.93 -14.67 -13.59
N GLU A 169 -4.18 -14.82 -13.17
CA GLU A 169 -4.73 -16.11 -12.73
C GLU A 169 -5.78 -16.63 -13.72
N VAL A 170 -5.80 -17.95 -13.92
CA VAL A 170 -6.86 -18.68 -14.60
C VAL A 170 -7.46 -19.72 -13.65
N THR A 171 -8.69 -20.15 -13.91
CA THR A 171 -9.36 -21.21 -13.16
C THR A 171 -9.38 -22.49 -14.00
N ILE A 172 -8.92 -23.61 -13.47
CA ILE A 172 -8.80 -24.87 -14.22
C ILE A 172 -9.76 -25.90 -13.64
N GLU A 173 -10.80 -26.25 -14.40
CA GLU A 173 -11.74 -27.33 -14.09
C GLU A 173 -11.15 -28.66 -14.59
N LEU A 174 -10.75 -29.55 -13.68
CA LEU A 174 -9.94 -30.73 -13.99
C LEU A 174 -10.74 -31.98 -14.39
N GLY A 175 -12.05 -31.95 -14.21
CA GLY A 175 -12.97 -33.03 -14.54
C GLY A 175 -14.32 -32.85 -13.86
N CYS A 176 -15.37 -33.41 -14.47
CA CYS A 176 -16.74 -33.19 -14.02
C CYS A 176 -17.06 -33.87 -12.69
N VAL A 177 -16.40 -34.99 -12.38
CA VAL A 177 -16.55 -35.64 -11.07
C VAL A 177 -15.69 -34.88 -10.07
N LYS A 178 -16.33 -34.16 -9.15
CA LYS A 178 -15.67 -33.34 -8.13
C LYS A 178 -14.75 -34.14 -7.22
N TYR A 179 -15.24 -35.25 -6.66
CA TYR A 179 -14.48 -36.13 -5.79
C TYR A 179 -14.48 -37.56 -6.35
N PRO A 180 -13.59 -37.87 -7.33
CA PRO A 180 -13.52 -39.20 -7.91
C PRO A 180 -12.96 -40.22 -6.91
N MET A 181 -13.31 -41.50 -7.11
CA MET A 181 -12.68 -42.61 -6.38
C MET A 181 -11.16 -42.59 -6.56
N ALA A 182 -10.40 -42.92 -5.51
CA ALA A 182 -8.95 -42.86 -5.47
C ALA A 182 -8.27 -43.66 -6.60
N GLU A 183 -8.91 -44.75 -7.06
CA GLU A 183 -8.45 -45.55 -8.21
C GLU A 183 -8.33 -44.75 -9.51
N LYS A 184 -9.01 -43.61 -9.64
CA LYS A 184 -8.95 -42.74 -10.83
C LYS A 184 -7.80 -41.74 -10.78
N LEU A 185 -7.19 -41.47 -9.62
CA LEU A 185 -6.16 -40.45 -9.46
C LEU A 185 -4.95 -40.61 -10.42
N PRO A 186 -4.43 -41.82 -10.71
CA PRO A 186 -3.36 -41.98 -11.69
C PRO A 186 -3.72 -41.51 -13.09
N ALA A 187 -4.98 -41.66 -13.50
CA ALA A 187 -5.46 -41.21 -14.81
C ALA A 187 -5.58 -39.67 -14.88
N TYR A 188 -6.03 -39.04 -13.79
CA TYR A 188 -6.03 -37.57 -13.69
C TYR A 188 -4.61 -37.01 -13.76
N TRP A 189 -3.66 -37.64 -13.07
CA TRP A 189 -2.25 -37.25 -13.13
C TRP A 189 -1.70 -37.34 -14.55
N GLU A 190 -1.85 -38.49 -15.21
CA GLU A 190 -1.30 -38.69 -16.56
C GLU A 190 -1.91 -37.70 -17.57
N SER A 191 -3.21 -37.39 -17.44
CA SER A 191 -3.91 -36.46 -18.33
C SER A 191 -3.54 -34.99 -18.11
N ASN A 192 -2.99 -34.62 -16.95
CA ASN A 192 -2.72 -33.21 -16.59
C ASN A 192 -1.24 -32.89 -16.39
N ARG A 193 -0.37 -33.88 -16.16
CA ARG A 193 1.06 -33.65 -15.87
C ARG A 193 1.74 -32.80 -16.94
N ARG A 194 1.42 -33.04 -18.21
CA ARG A 194 1.98 -32.26 -19.32
C ARG A 194 1.42 -30.82 -19.35
N SER A 195 0.11 -30.67 -19.20
CA SER A 195 -0.56 -29.37 -19.09
C SER A 195 0.01 -28.50 -17.98
N MET A 196 0.18 -29.06 -16.77
CA MET A 196 0.76 -28.33 -15.63
C MET A 196 2.19 -27.85 -15.93
N LEU A 197 3.03 -28.68 -16.54
CA LEU A 197 4.40 -28.29 -16.91
C LEU A 197 4.43 -27.21 -17.99
N GLN A 198 3.54 -27.27 -18.98
CA GLN A 198 3.48 -26.26 -20.04
C GLN A 198 2.91 -24.94 -19.56
N PHE A 199 1.95 -24.98 -18.64
CA PHE A 199 1.38 -23.79 -18.03
C PHE A 199 2.42 -23.03 -17.19
N ILE A 200 3.19 -23.72 -16.34
CA ILE A 200 4.27 -23.07 -15.56
C ILE A 200 5.28 -22.36 -16.46
N LYS A 201 5.59 -22.91 -17.64
CA LYS A 201 6.51 -22.26 -18.59
C LYS A 201 5.98 -20.94 -19.13
N GLN A 202 4.66 -20.75 -19.17
CA GLN A 202 4.09 -19.50 -19.69
C GLN A 202 4.47 -18.29 -18.85
N VAL A 203 4.92 -18.47 -17.61
CA VAL A 203 5.47 -17.37 -16.79
C VAL A 203 6.70 -16.69 -17.43
N HIS A 204 7.32 -17.36 -18.41
CA HIS A 204 8.52 -16.89 -19.10
C HIS A 204 8.25 -16.24 -20.45
N ILE A 205 7.01 -15.92 -20.84
CA ILE A 205 6.70 -15.24 -22.10
C ILE A 205 6.62 -13.70 -21.92
N GLY A 206 6.54 -12.95 -23.03
CA GLY A 206 6.35 -11.51 -22.99
C GLY A 206 7.64 -10.72 -22.81
N ILE A 207 7.68 -9.84 -21.81
CA ILE A 207 8.85 -9.00 -21.49
C ILE A 207 9.18 -9.08 -19.99
N LYS A 208 10.46 -8.92 -19.67
CA LYS A 208 10.94 -8.79 -18.29
C LYS A 208 12.15 -7.87 -18.24
N GLY A 209 12.50 -7.35 -17.08
CA GLY A 209 13.72 -6.55 -16.93
C GLY A 209 13.71 -5.73 -15.66
N PHE A 210 14.54 -4.69 -15.63
CA PHE A 210 14.71 -3.81 -14.49
C PHE A 210 14.40 -2.35 -14.86
N ILE A 211 13.80 -1.62 -13.93
CA ILE A 211 13.66 -0.16 -13.98
C ILE A 211 14.68 0.41 -13.00
N LEU A 212 15.68 1.12 -13.54
CA LEU A 212 16.85 1.60 -12.82
C LEU A 212 16.85 3.12 -12.71
N ASP A 213 17.38 3.65 -11.63
CA ASP A 213 17.71 5.06 -11.50
C ASP A 213 19.04 5.36 -12.22
N ALA A 214 19.06 6.38 -13.08
CA ALA A 214 20.24 6.80 -13.82
C ALA A 214 21.41 7.26 -12.93
N THR A 215 21.12 7.74 -11.73
CA THR A 215 22.07 8.40 -10.83
C THR A 215 22.88 7.40 -10.00
N ASP A 216 22.22 6.41 -9.40
CA ASP A 216 22.86 5.41 -8.53
C ASP A 216 22.86 3.99 -9.12
N GLY A 217 22.20 3.77 -10.26
CA GLY A 217 22.12 2.49 -10.95
C GLY A 217 21.25 1.44 -10.25
N ARG A 218 20.54 1.79 -9.18
CA ARG A 218 19.71 0.86 -8.41
C ARG A 218 18.31 0.72 -9.00
N GLY A 219 17.67 -0.41 -8.69
CA GLY A 219 16.29 -0.67 -9.03
C GLY A 219 15.30 0.27 -8.33
N ILE A 220 14.29 0.72 -9.06
CA ILE A 220 13.22 1.57 -8.55
C ILE A 220 12.02 0.69 -8.20
N LEU A 221 11.69 0.59 -6.91
CA LEU A 221 10.49 -0.13 -6.45
C LEU A 221 9.22 0.60 -6.89
N ASN A 222 8.18 -0.16 -7.24
CA ASN A 222 6.83 0.33 -7.52
C ASN A 222 6.80 1.36 -8.66
N ALA A 223 7.74 1.23 -9.58
CA ALA A 223 7.69 1.88 -10.87
C ALA A 223 6.70 1.13 -11.78
N THR A 224 6.03 1.86 -12.64
CA THR A 224 4.94 1.37 -13.47
C THR A 224 5.44 1.05 -14.87
N ILE A 225 5.06 -0.12 -15.38
CA ILE A 225 5.13 -0.46 -16.80
C ILE A 225 3.73 -0.35 -17.40
N SER A 226 3.62 0.45 -18.45
CA SER A 226 2.42 0.59 -19.26
C SER A 226 2.71 0.17 -20.70
N VAL A 227 1.74 -0.49 -21.33
CA VAL A 227 1.84 -0.95 -22.72
C VAL A 227 0.77 -0.23 -23.54
N ALA A 228 1.18 0.46 -24.59
CA ALA A 228 0.25 1.20 -25.43
C ALA A 228 -0.83 0.26 -26.01
N GLY A 229 -2.10 0.64 -25.84
CA GLY A 229 -3.25 -0.14 -26.30
C GLY A 229 -3.75 -1.21 -25.33
N ILE A 230 -3.07 -1.45 -24.19
CA ILE A 230 -3.52 -2.38 -23.15
C ILE A 230 -3.73 -1.59 -21.86
N ASN A 231 -5.00 -1.46 -21.44
CA ASN A 231 -5.38 -0.71 -20.24
C ASN A 231 -5.26 -1.55 -18.96
N HIS A 232 -4.06 -2.11 -18.72
CA HIS A 232 -3.71 -2.79 -17.49
C HIS A 232 -2.19 -2.65 -17.28
N MET A 233 -1.81 -2.03 -16.17
CA MET A 233 -0.42 -1.71 -15.84
C MET A 233 0.15 -2.74 -14.87
N VAL A 234 1.47 -2.95 -14.90
CA VAL A 234 2.18 -3.76 -13.89
C VAL A 234 3.24 -2.93 -13.18
N THR A 235 3.61 -3.33 -11.98
CA THR A 235 4.62 -2.63 -11.16
C THR A 235 5.90 -3.44 -10.96
N SER A 236 7.02 -2.75 -10.74
CA SER A 236 8.29 -3.38 -10.36
C SER A 236 8.33 -3.75 -8.87
N TYR A 237 9.12 -4.78 -8.54
CA TYR A 237 9.37 -5.23 -7.18
C TYR A 237 10.64 -4.58 -6.59
N LYS A 238 11.14 -5.10 -5.46
CA LYS A 238 12.14 -4.46 -4.58
C LYS A 238 13.45 -4.12 -5.29
N ASP A 239 13.86 -4.92 -6.27
CA ASP A 239 15.10 -4.72 -7.01
C ASP A 239 14.86 -3.95 -8.33
N GLY A 240 13.67 -3.36 -8.49
CA GLY A 240 13.24 -2.70 -9.72
C GLY A 240 12.90 -3.67 -10.85
N ASP A 241 12.90 -4.97 -10.58
CA ASP A 241 12.56 -6.04 -11.49
C ASP A 241 11.05 -6.08 -11.79
N PHE A 242 10.70 -6.36 -13.04
CA PHE A 242 9.32 -6.48 -13.49
C PHE A 242 9.16 -7.62 -14.50
N TRP A 243 7.93 -8.11 -14.60
CA TRP A 243 7.49 -9.08 -15.61
C TRP A 243 6.17 -8.63 -16.18
N ARG A 244 6.03 -8.71 -17.50
CA ARG A 244 4.80 -8.38 -18.21
C ARG A 244 4.54 -9.42 -19.29
N LEU A 245 3.55 -10.28 -19.03
CA LEU A 245 3.09 -11.28 -19.97
C LEU A 245 2.44 -10.58 -21.17
N LEU A 246 2.88 -10.97 -22.37
CA LEU A 246 2.38 -10.46 -23.65
C LEU A 246 2.45 -11.60 -24.67
N VAL A 247 1.48 -11.63 -25.58
CA VAL A 247 1.56 -12.49 -26.77
C VAL A 247 2.58 -11.93 -27.77
N PRO A 248 3.03 -12.71 -28.77
CA PRO A 248 3.93 -12.21 -29.80
C PRO A 248 3.36 -10.99 -30.54
N GLY A 249 4.17 -9.94 -30.68
CA GLY A 249 3.74 -8.67 -31.25
C GLY A 249 4.72 -7.52 -31.01
N ALA A 250 4.50 -6.41 -31.71
CA ALA A 250 5.26 -5.18 -31.52
C ALA A 250 4.50 -4.24 -30.57
N TYR A 251 5.17 -3.81 -29.51
CA TYR A 251 4.60 -3.02 -28.42
C TYR A 251 5.40 -1.74 -28.18
N LYS A 252 4.71 -0.69 -27.77
CA LYS A 252 5.31 0.54 -27.23
C LYS A 252 5.14 0.53 -25.72
N VAL A 253 6.24 0.35 -25.01
CA VAL A 253 6.28 0.11 -23.55
C VAL A 253 6.87 1.32 -22.85
N THR A 254 6.18 1.86 -21.85
CA THR A 254 6.65 3.01 -21.08
C THR A 254 6.85 2.62 -19.63
N ALA A 255 8.05 2.88 -19.11
CA ALA A 255 8.37 2.84 -17.69
C ALA A 255 8.22 4.25 -17.10
N SER A 256 7.53 4.36 -15.98
CA SER A 256 7.37 5.61 -15.23
C SER A 256 7.50 5.36 -13.72
N ALA A 257 7.96 6.36 -12.99
CA ALA A 257 8.05 6.31 -11.54
C ALA A 257 7.87 7.72 -10.96
N LYS A 258 7.33 7.81 -9.76
CA LYS A 258 7.14 9.11 -9.08
C LYS A 258 8.50 9.80 -8.87
N GLY A 259 8.62 11.04 -9.32
CA GLY A 259 9.87 11.82 -9.23
C GLY A 259 10.87 11.58 -10.37
N TYR A 260 10.50 10.82 -11.40
CA TYR A 260 11.35 10.53 -12.56
C TYR A 260 10.68 10.91 -13.88
N GLY A 261 11.50 11.26 -14.87
CA GLY A 261 11.05 11.38 -16.26
C GLY A 261 10.74 10.00 -16.86
N PRO A 262 9.57 9.79 -17.50
CA PRO A 262 9.22 8.50 -18.08
C PRO A 262 10.06 8.17 -19.31
N VAL A 263 10.31 6.88 -19.55
CA VAL A 263 11.05 6.39 -20.72
C VAL A 263 10.21 5.39 -21.49
N THR A 264 10.09 5.61 -22.80
CA THR A 264 9.35 4.72 -23.71
C THR A 264 10.28 4.01 -24.67
N LYS A 265 10.06 2.71 -24.87
CA LYS A 265 10.79 1.86 -25.83
C LYS A 265 9.82 1.08 -26.70
N ASN A 266 10.20 0.86 -27.96
CA ASN A 266 9.52 -0.09 -28.83
C ASN A 266 10.15 -1.48 -28.62
N VAL A 267 9.33 -2.48 -28.36
CA VAL A 267 9.76 -3.85 -28.04
C VAL A 267 9.02 -4.82 -28.95
N ASN A 268 9.73 -5.78 -29.54
CA ASN A 268 9.13 -6.83 -30.36
C ASN A 268 9.18 -8.15 -29.59
N VAL A 269 8.03 -8.62 -29.13
CA VAL A 269 7.87 -9.89 -28.41
C VAL A 269 7.76 -11.02 -29.43
N THR A 270 8.57 -12.05 -29.27
CA THR A 270 8.54 -13.26 -30.09
C THR A 270 7.88 -14.41 -29.34
N GLU A 271 7.55 -15.49 -30.05
CA GLU A 271 7.15 -16.74 -29.40
C GLU A 271 8.33 -17.32 -28.59
N GLY A 272 8.05 -17.83 -27.38
CA GLY A 272 9.06 -18.42 -26.50
C GLY A 272 9.47 -17.51 -25.33
N GLU A 273 10.78 -17.41 -25.06
CA GLU A 273 11.31 -16.71 -23.89
C GLU A 273 11.08 -15.19 -23.93
N ALA A 274 10.83 -14.62 -22.75
CA ALA A 274 10.56 -13.21 -22.56
C ALA A 274 11.76 -12.35 -22.95
N VAL A 275 11.48 -11.26 -23.67
CA VAL A 275 12.49 -10.30 -24.10
C VAL A 275 12.95 -9.50 -22.88
N LEU A 276 14.28 -9.45 -22.66
CA LEU A 276 14.88 -8.64 -21.61
C LEU A 276 14.90 -7.15 -22.02
N VAL A 277 14.20 -6.31 -21.27
CA VAL A 277 14.09 -4.87 -21.53
C VAL A 277 14.28 -4.09 -20.23
N ASN A 278 15.43 -3.45 -20.07
CA ASN A 278 15.69 -2.55 -18.96
C ASN A 278 15.33 -1.11 -19.30
N PHE A 279 14.87 -0.36 -18.31
CA PHE A 279 14.61 1.08 -18.39
C PHE A 279 15.51 1.80 -17.40
N THR A 280 16.04 2.95 -17.78
CA THR A 280 16.85 3.79 -16.89
C THR A 280 16.20 5.16 -16.85
N LEU A 281 15.63 5.52 -15.70
CA LEU A 281 14.87 6.75 -15.51
C LEU A 281 15.74 7.83 -14.87
N VAL A 282 15.55 9.08 -15.27
CA VAL A 282 16.28 10.24 -14.74
C VAL A 282 15.40 10.98 -13.75
N ARG A 283 15.92 11.33 -12.57
CA ARG A 283 15.20 12.11 -11.56
C ARG A 283 14.83 13.50 -12.10
N LEU A 284 13.62 13.96 -11.84
CA LEU A 284 13.20 15.32 -12.19
C LEU A 284 14.01 16.34 -11.35
N GLY A 285 14.64 17.31 -12.03
CA GLY A 285 15.39 18.42 -11.41
C GLY A 285 16.92 18.26 -11.30
N SER A 286 17.54 17.26 -11.96
CA SER A 286 18.99 17.05 -11.97
C SER A 286 19.80 18.06 -12.81
N ASP A 287 19.15 19.02 -13.49
CA ASP A 287 19.81 19.96 -14.42
C ASP A 287 20.37 21.25 -13.75
N PHE A 288 20.27 21.42 -12.43
CA PHE A 288 20.74 22.64 -11.74
C PHE A 288 22.24 22.68 -11.40
N HIS A 289 23.03 21.68 -11.82
CA HIS A 289 24.49 21.68 -11.62
C HIS A 289 25.24 21.58 -12.94
N LYS A 290 25.16 22.64 -13.76
CA LYS A 290 26.24 22.98 -14.69
C LYS A 290 26.87 24.30 -14.26
N GLU A 291 28.00 24.15 -13.59
CA GLU A 291 29.14 25.05 -13.43
C GLU A 291 28.91 26.56 -13.61
N ASP A 292 29.11 27.32 -12.52
CA ASP A 292 29.84 28.58 -12.64
C ASP A 292 31.13 28.49 -11.81
N LYS A 293 32.26 28.45 -12.51
CA LYS A 293 33.60 28.36 -11.95
C LYS A 293 34.15 29.77 -11.77
N GLY A 294 34.29 30.18 -10.51
CA GLY A 294 35.47 30.89 -10.03
C GLY A 294 35.32 32.38 -9.70
N LYS A 295 35.56 32.72 -8.43
CA LYS A 295 36.63 33.65 -8.01
C LYS A 295 36.82 33.67 -6.47
N PRO A 296 38.01 34.05 -5.98
CA PRO A 296 38.53 33.66 -4.67
C PRO A 296 38.08 34.57 -3.51
N PHE A 297 38.13 33.97 -2.32
CA PHE A 297 37.91 34.56 -1.00
C PHE A 297 38.81 35.79 -0.72
N THR A 298 38.21 36.81 -0.11
CA THR A 298 38.88 37.81 0.73
C THR A 298 38.13 38.01 2.04
N THR A 299 38.91 38.35 3.06
CA THR A 299 38.73 38.24 4.51
C THR A 299 37.69 39.15 5.19
N GLU A 300 37.07 38.56 6.23
CA GLU A 300 36.58 39.09 7.52
C GLU A 300 35.85 40.44 7.61
N ALA A 301 34.54 40.35 7.87
CA ALA A 301 33.83 41.17 8.84
C ALA A 301 32.72 40.31 9.48
N GLU A 302 32.42 40.52 10.77
CA GLU A 302 31.35 39.84 11.50
C GLU A 302 30.00 40.06 10.80
N ILE A 303 29.42 39.00 10.24
CA ILE A 303 28.12 38.99 9.54
C ILE A 303 27.24 37.97 10.28
N PRO A 304 25.95 38.26 10.59
CA PRO A 304 25.03 37.25 11.14
C PRO A 304 24.97 36.06 10.19
N ASP A 305 25.09 34.84 10.72
CA ASP A 305 25.22 33.60 9.93
C ASP A 305 24.28 33.61 8.70
N PRO A 306 24.80 33.73 7.47
CA PRO A 306 23.99 33.81 6.25
C PRO A 306 23.03 32.63 6.08
N ASN A 307 23.28 31.53 6.80
CA ASN A 307 22.48 30.32 6.82
C ASN A 307 21.16 30.43 7.59
N THR A 308 21.07 31.29 8.62
CA THR A 308 19.81 31.50 9.36
C THR A 308 18.81 32.23 8.48
N LYS A 309 19.31 33.21 7.71
CA LYS A 309 18.51 34.01 6.80
C LYS A 309 18.01 33.18 5.61
N GLU A 310 18.82 32.25 5.07
CA GLU A 310 18.37 31.30 4.05
C GLU A 310 17.29 30.34 4.58
N PHE A 311 17.46 29.81 5.79
CA PHE A 311 16.48 28.94 6.44
C PHE A 311 15.17 29.69 6.72
N GLU A 312 15.25 30.89 7.30
CA GLU A 312 14.10 31.78 7.51
C GLU A 312 13.43 32.18 6.20
N THR A 313 14.21 32.39 5.12
CA THR A 313 13.67 32.70 3.78
C THR A 313 12.95 31.48 3.21
N LEU A 314 13.49 30.27 3.33
CA LEU A 314 12.79 29.05 2.91
C LEU A 314 11.49 28.84 3.70
N ILE A 315 11.52 29.04 5.01
CA ILE A 315 10.32 28.96 5.85
C ILE A 315 9.30 30.03 5.42
N LYS A 316 9.74 31.26 5.17
CA LYS A 316 8.89 32.35 4.70
C LYS A 316 8.30 32.10 3.32
N ASP A 317 9.09 31.55 2.39
CA ASP A 317 8.65 31.23 1.03
C ASP A 317 7.68 30.04 1.01
N LEU A 318 7.90 29.03 1.86
CA LEU A 318 6.97 27.91 2.03
C LEU A 318 5.68 28.31 2.76
N SER A 319 5.76 29.30 3.66
CA SER A 319 4.63 29.82 4.45
C SER A 319 3.86 30.94 3.74
N ALA A 320 4.31 31.39 2.57
CA ALA A 320 3.60 32.35 1.74
C ALA A 320 2.35 31.71 1.09
N GLU A 321 1.34 32.52 0.78
CA GLU A 321 0.12 32.07 0.09
C GLU A 321 0.51 31.34 -1.23
N ASN A 322 0.10 30.07 -1.34
CA ASN A 322 0.43 29.17 -2.45
C ASN A 322 1.94 28.88 -2.65
N GLY A 323 2.82 29.21 -1.69
CA GLY A 323 4.27 29.00 -1.79
C GLY A 323 4.66 27.52 -1.83
N LEU A 324 4.06 26.73 -0.94
CA LEU A 324 4.19 25.27 -0.95
C LEU A 324 3.60 24.65 -2.23
N GLU A 325 2.46 25.17 -2.70
CA GLU A 325 1.78 24.67 -3.91
C GLU A 325 2.60 24.96 -5.18
N HIS A 326 3.14 26.17 -5.33
CA HIS A 326 4.00 26.57 -6.43
C HIS A 326 5.34 25.82 -6.43
N PHE A 327 5.92 25.55 -5.26
CA PHE A 327 7.11 24.71 -5.14
C PHE A 327 6.82 23.23 -5.47
N LEU A 328 5.66 22.71 -5.07
CA LEU A 328 5.21 21.35 -5.40
C LEU A 328 4.81 21.20 -6.88
N MET A 329 4.26 22.23 -7.50
CA MET A 329 3.90 22.28 -8.93
C MET A 329 5.13 22.40 -9.84
N SER A 330 6.15 23.16 -9.43
CA SER A 330 7.39 23.31 -10.21
C SER A 330 8.29 22.07 -10.20
N THR A 331 8.08 21.15 -9.25
CA THR A 331 8.93 19.95 -9.10
C THR A 331 8.28 18.65 -9.59
N LEU A 332 6.95 18.58 -9.72
CA LEU A 332 6.21 17.33 -9.94
C LEU A 332 4.89 17.58 -10.70
N GLY A 333 4.73 16.96 -11.87
CA GLY A 333 3.59 17.15 -12.78
C GLY A 333 2.25 16.54 -12.32
N ASP A 334 1.18 16.98 -12.99
CA ASP A 334 -0.25 16.74 -12.70
C ASP A 334 -0.63 15.26 -12.57
N ILE A 335 -0.78 14.78 -11.34
CA ILE A 335 -1.59 13.60 -10.98
C ILE A 335 -2.36 13.98 -9.72
N ASP A 336 -3.64 13.63 -9.67
CA ASP A 336 -4.60 13.93 -8.60
C ASP A 336 -4.01 13.60 -7.21
N ARG A 337 -3.47 14.63 -6.56
CA ARG A 337 -2.40 14.50 -5.56
C ARG A 337 -2.91 14.48 -4.12
N PHE A 338 -4.13 14.95 -3.93
CA PHE A 338 -4.74 15.19 -2.62
C PHE A 338 -5.99 14.33 -2.49
N ARG A 339 -5.77 13.02 -2.37
CA ARG A 339 -6.80 12.07 -1.89
C ARG A 339 -6.42 11.58 -0.50
N TYR A 340 -7.41 11.25 0.31
CA TYR A 340 -7.13 10.54 1.55
C TYR A 340 -6.69 9.11 1.22
N ARG A 341 -5.52 8.70 1.71
CA ARG A 341 -4.98 7.36 1.49
C ARG A 341 -5.70 6.36 2.39
N THR A 342 -5.89 5.15 1.86
CA THR A 342 -6.23 3.97 2.68
C THR A 342 -5.02 3.56 3.51
N TYR A 343 -5.22 2.71 4.51
CA TYR A 343 -4.10 2.15 5.28
C TYR A 343 -3.08 1.45 4.37
N LYS A 344 -3.56 0.71 3.37
CA LYS A 344 -2.71 0.01 2.39
C LYS A 344 -1.86 1.00 1.59
N ASP A 345 -2.48 2.03 1.02
CA ASP A 345 -1.79 3.07 0.27
C ASP A 345 -0.73 3.78 1.12
N LEU A 346 -1.05 4.09 2.38
CA LEU A 346 -0.11 4.70 3.33
C LEU A 346 1.09 3.79 3.60
N SER A 347 0.84 2.51 3.89
CA SER A 347 1.89 1.52 4.16
C SER A 347 2.82 1.35 2.95
N GLU A 348 2.26 1.23 1.75
CA GLU A 348 3.00 1.15 0.49
C GLU A 348 3.79 2.43 0.22
N PHE A 349 3.21 3.60 0.51
CA PHE A 349 3.87 4.90 0.35
C PHE A 349 5.11 5.03 1.25
N LEU A 350 4.99 4.76 2.56
CA LEU A 350 6.14 4.80 3.47
C LEU A 350 7.21 3.76 3.10
N HIS A 351 6.78 2.58 2.65
CA HIS A 351 7.69 1.56 2.17
C HIS A 351 8.48 2.05 0.93
N GLY A 352 7.78 2.69 -0.01
CA GLY A 352 8.36 3.30 -1.20
C GLY A 352 9.35 4.41 -0.86
N LEU A 353 9.02 5.32 0.07
CA LEU A 353 9.98 6.32 0.55
C LEU A 353 11.23 5.68 1.13
N ASN A 354 11.07 4.67 1.98
CA ASN A 354 12.21 3.99 2.59
C ASN A 354 13.15 3.33 1.58
N LEU A 355 12.58 2.72 0.54
CA LEU A 355 13.38 2.04 -0.48
C LEU A 355 14.00 2.98 -1.51
N ASN A 356 13.36 4.12 -1.79
CA ASN A 356 13.91 5.14 -2.68
C ASN A 356 14.96 6.03 -1.98
N TYR A 357 14.90 6.15 -0.66
CA TYR A 357 15.80 7.00 0.14
C TYR A 357 16.47 6.25 1.32
N PRO A 358 17.01 5.03 1.13
CA PRO A 358 17.42 4.15 2.22
C PRO A 358 18.61 4.67 3.03
N HIS A 359 19.35 5.63 2.47
CA HIS A 359 20.48 6.26 3.16
C HIS A 359 20.07 7.31 4.18
N ILE A 360 18.83 7.82 4.07
CA ILE A 360 18.33 8.84 5.00
C ILE A 360 17.05 8.45 5.71
N THR A 361 16.49 7.28 5.41
CA THR A 361 15.22 6.83 5.97
C THR A 361 15.32 5.45 6.58
N ASN A 362 14.49 5.21 7.59
CA ASN A 362 14.31 3.89 8.17
C ASN A 362 12.86 3.71 8.62
N ARG A 363 12.18 2.75 7.99
CA ARG A 363 10.81 2.37 8.30
C ARG A 363 10.79 1.21 9.28
N THR A 364 10.08 1.39 10.38
CA THR A 364 9.91 0.38 11.43
C THR A 364 8.44 0.23 11.79
N SER A 365 8.05 -0.99 12.18
CA SER A 365 6.74 -1.21 12.81
C SER A 365 6.89 -1.04 14.31
N LEU A 366 6.04 -0.21 14.89
CA LEU A 366 5.97 0.04 16.33
C LEU A 366 5.16 -1.04 17.06
N GLY A 367 4.26 -1.69 16.35
CA GLY A 367 3.33 -2.71 16.83
C GLY A 367 2.19 -2.90 15.83
N GLN A 368 1.11 -3.55 16.25
CA GLN A 368 -0.09 -3.78 15.45
C GLN A 368 -1.34 -3.25 16.17
N SER A 369 -2.33 -2.83 15.40
CA SER A 369 -3.67 -2.48 15.87
C SER A 369 -4.48 -3.70 16.32
N VAL A 370 -5.69 -3.47 16.82
CA VAL A 370 -6.64 -4.54 17.18
C VAL A 370 -6.92 -5.46 15.99
N GLU A 371 -7.14 -4.91 14.80
CA GLU A 371 -7.33 -5.64 13.54
C GLU A 371 -6.01 -5.98 12.82
N PHE A 372 -4.90 -6.08 13.55
CA PHE A 372 -3.60 -6.55 13.06
C PHE A 372 -2.92 -5.69 11.98
N ARG A 373 -3.31 -4.41 11.85
CA ARG A 373 -2.63 -3.46 10.96
C ARG A 373 -1.40 -2.90 11.66
N HIS A 374 -0.24 -2.96 11.01
CA HIS A 374 0.99 -2.39 11.55
C HIS A 374 0.89 -0.87 11.74
N ILE A 375 1.31 -0.38 12.90
CA ILE A 375 1.55 1.05 13.14
C ILE A 375 2.97 1.34 12.68
N TRP A 376 3.10 2.17 11.64
CA TRP A 376 4.36 2.48 10.99
C TRP A 376 4.98 3.75 11.53
N SER A 377 6.29 3.72 11.75
CA SER A 377 7.13 4.91 11.87
C SER A 377 8.13 5.00 10.72
N LEU A 378 8.41 6.22 10.28
CA LEU A 378 9.49 6.55 9.36
C LEU A 378 10.46 7.50 10.05
N GLU A 379 11.66 7.03 10.34
CA GLU A 379 12.79 7.84 10.76
C GLU A 379 13.42 8.49 9.53
N ILE A 380 13.77 9.78 9.61
CA ILE A 380 14.50 10.54 8.60
C ILE A 380 15.69 11.24 9.27
N SER A 381 16.92 10.89 8.87
CA SER A 381 18.19 11.47 9.37
C SER A 381 19.34 11.18 8.40
N ASN A 382 20.52 11.77 8.58
CA ASN A 382 21.75 11.41 7.84
C ASN A 382 22.25 9.97 8.10
N LYS A 383 21.99 9.41 9.30
CA LYS A 383 22.40 8.07 9.72
C LYS A 383 21.26 7.36 10.45
N PRO A 384 20.21 6.97 9.71
CA PRO A 384 19.10 6.23 10.30
C PRO A 384 19.60 4.95 10.97
N ASN A 385 18.91 4.49 12.02
CA ASN A 385 19.31 3.35 12.89
C ASN A 385 20.60 3.50 13.72
N THR A 386 21.39 4.56 13.53
CA THR A 386 22.59 4.79 14.35
C THR A 386 22.24 5.76 15.47
N SER A 387 22.61 5.53 16.74
CA SER A 387 22.33 6.52 17.79
C SER A 387 23.36 7.64 17.76
N GLU A 388 22.90 8.89 17.64
CA GLU A 388 23.74 10.10 17.68
C GLU A 388 23.31 11.00 18.84
N PRO A 389 24.00 10.95 20.00
CA PRO A 389 23.59 11.67 21.21
C PRO A 389 23.55 13.19 21.07
N SER A 390 24.30 13.76 20.12
CA SER A 390 24.38 15.20 19.89
C SER A 390 23.29 15.73 18.97
N GLU A 391 22.49 14.87 18.34
CA GLU A 391 21.43 15.28 17.42
C GLU A 391 20.08 15.39 18.16
N PRO A 392 19.40 16.55 18.11
CA PRO A 392 18.04 16.66 18.63
C PRO A 392 17.09 15.71 17.89
N LYS A 393 16.19 15.09 18.65
CA LYS A 393 15.19 14.14 18.15
C LYS A 393 13.81 14.75 18.27
N ILE A 394 13.14 14.92 17.15
CA ILE A 394 11.75 15.38 17.09
C ILE A 394 10.87 14.26 16.54
N ARG A 395 9.66 14.12 17.10
CA ARG A 395 8.63 13.27 16.52
C ARG A 395 7.38 14.03 16.14
N PHE A 396 6.79 13.61 15.02
CA PHE A 396 5.47 14.01 14.59
C PHE A 396 4.55 12.79 14.59
N VAL A 397 3.40 12.91 15.23
CA VAL A 397 2.39 11.84 15.32
C VAL A 397 1.06 12.37 14.83
N ALA A 398 0.34 11.58 14.03
CA ALA A 398 -1.00 11.92 13.57
C ALA A 398 -1.93 10.69 13.58
N GLY A 399 -3.22 10.93 13.34
CA GLY A 399 -4.21 9.87 13.24
C GLY A 399 -4.42 9.12 14.55
N VAL A 400 -4.37 9.82 15.70
CA VAL A 400 -4.86 9.29 16.98
C VAL A 400 -6.35 8.99 16.87
N HIS A 401 -7.10 9.94 16.29
CA HIS A 401 -8.44 9.72 15.78
C HIS A 401 -8.38 9.35 14.29
N GLY A 402 -8.91 8.17 13.93
CA GLY A 402 -8.86 7.67 12.54
C GLY A 402 -9.74 8.48 11.57
N ASN A 403 -10.75 9.19 12.08
CA ASN A 403 -11.61 10.11 11.34
C ASN A 403 -11.05 11.53 11.22
N ALA A 404 -9.82 11.79 11.69
CA ALA A 404 -9.11 13.06 11.53
C ALA A 404 -7.90 12.94 10.57
N PRO A 405 -8.10 12.56 9.29
CA PRO A 405 -7.02 12.15 8.39
C PRO A 405 -6.13 13.30 7.87
N VAL A 406 -6.47 14.57 8.11
CA VAL A 406 -5.69 15.70 7.60
C VAL A 406 -4.25 15.69 8.12
N GLY A 407 -4.07 15.43 9.42
CA GLY A 407 -2.73 15.31 10.01
C GLY A 407 -1.92 14.18 9.39
N THR A 408 -2.57 13.05 9.09
CA THR A 408 -1.95 11.90 8.41
C THR A 408 -1.40 12.32 7.05
N GLU A 409 -2.23 12.91 6.18
CA GLU A 409 -1.80 13.29 4.83
C GLU A 409 -0.72 14.39 4.84
N LEU A 410 -0.79 15.31 5.81
CA LEU A 410 0.24 16.33 5.99
C LEU A 410 1.60 15.70 6.31
N LEU A 411 1.64 14.71 7.22
CA LEU A 411 2.89 14.03 7.58
C LEU A 411 3.45 13.16 6.45
N LEU A 412 2.60 12.50 5.67
CA LEU A 412 3.05 11.75 4.49
C LEU A 412 3.66 12.68 3.44
N THR A 413 3.01 13.81 3.18
CA THR A 413 3.50 14.82 2.24
C THR A 413 4.79 15.47 2.74
N PHE A 414 4.89 15.76 4.04
CA PHE A 414 6.08 16.31 4.65
C PHE A 414 7.27 15.34 4.59
N ALA A 415 7.06 14.05 4.85
CA ALA A 415 8.08 13.02 4.71
C ALA A 415 8.63 12.95 3.28
N GLU A 416 7.74 12.94 2.29
CA GLU A 416 8.13 12.95 0.88
C GLU A 416 8.88 14.23 0.49
N PHE A 417 8.39 15.39 0.94
CA PHE A 417 9.05 16.67 0.70
C PHE A 417 10.49 16.69 1.23
N LEU A 418 10.71 16.22 2.46
CA LEU A 418 12.04 16.12 3.05
C LEU A 418 12.95 15.19 2.23
N CYS A 419 12.46 14.01 1.84
CA CYS A 419 13.23 13.03 1.08
C CYS A 419 13.60 13.54 -0.32
N LEU A 420 12.64 14.10 -1.05
CA LEU A 420 12.83 14.58 -2.41
C LEU A 420 13.82 15.74 -2.51
N ASN A 421 13.92 16.54 -1.46
CA ASN A 421 14.74 17.75 -1.42
C ASN A 421 16.07 17.59 -0.66
N TYR A 422 16.31 16.43 -0.05
CA TYR A 422 17.61 16.12 0.51
C TYR A 422 18.70 16.16 -0.58
N LYS A 423 19.79 16.87 -0.31
CA LYS A 423 20.87 17.22 -1.26
C LYS A 423 20.47 18.12 -2.43
N LYS A 424 19.20 18.52 -2.56
CA LYS A 424 18.76 19.55 -3.52
C LYS A 424 18.68 20.93 -2.87
N SER A 425 18.20 20.98 -1.63
CA SER A 425 18.13 22.21 -0.82
C SER A 425 19.16 22.15 0.30
N ASN A 426 20.03 23.17 0.38
CA ASN A 426 21.05 23.29 1.44
C ASN A 426 20.41 23.32 2.83
N ALA A 427 19.28 24.04 2.98
CA ALA A 427 18.55 24.15 4.24
C ALA A 427 17.96 22.80 4.68
N ILE A 428 17.30 22.06 3.77
CA ILE A 428 16.71 20.74 4.09
C ILE A 428 17.81 19.71 4.35
N THR A 429 18.91 19.79 3.60
CA THR A 429 20.08 18.92 3.83
C THR A 429 20.65 19.13 5.22
N LYS A 430 20.88 20.38 5.64
CA LYS A 430 21.34 20.69 7.00
C LYS A 430 20.34 20.27 8.08
N LEU A 431 19.04 20.40 7.82
CA LEU A 431 17.99 19.96 8.75
C LEU A 431 18.11 18.45 9.00
N ILE A 432 18.15 17.65 7.94
CA ILE A 432 18.27 16.18 8.01
C ILE A 432 19.64 15.73 8.54
N ASP A 433 20.71 16.48 8.24
CA ASP A 433 22.07 16.18 8.71
C ASP A 433 22.33 16.53 10.17
N ARG A 434 21.41 17.24 10.83
CA ARG A 434 21.59 17.72 12.21
C ARG A 434 20.42 17.38 13.12
N THR A 435 19.38 16.74 12.59
CA THR A 435 18.14 16.47 13.31
C THR A 435 17.64 15.08 12.95
N ARG A 436 17.18 14.35 13.95
CA ARG A 436 16.42 13.12 13.73
C ARG A 436 14.94 13.41 13.78
N ILE A 437 14.27 13.15 12.66
CA ILE A 437 12.84 13.36 12.51
C ILE A 437 12.17 12.00 12.47
N VAL A 438 11.26 11.71 13.39
CA VAL A 438 10.47 10.47 13.38
C VAL A 438 9.00 10.78 13.11
N ILE A 439 8.44 10.18 12.07
CA ILE A 439 7.07 10.42 11.63
C ILE A 439 6.23 9.17 11.86
N VAL A 440 5.14 9.30 12.62
CA VAL A 440 4.10 8.28 12.81
C VAL A 440 2.80 8.83 12.23
N PRO A 441 2.47 8.53 10.97
CA PRO A 441 1.37 9.19 10.29
C PRO A 441 -0.01 8.70 10.72
N MET A 442 -0.12 7.51 11.35
CA MET A 442 -1.40 6.93 11.73
C MET A 442 -1.26 5.98 12.92
N VAL A 443 -1.86 6.37 14.06
CA VAL A 443 -1.93 5.55 15.27
C VAL A 443 -3.15 4.62 15.25
N ASN A 444 -4.29 5.09 14.73
CA ASN A 444 -5.57 4.38 14.68
C ASN A 444 -5.95 3.97 13.24
N PRO A 445 -5.27 2.96 12.66
CA PRO A 445 -5.58 2.50 11.31
C PRO A 445 -6.97 1.84 11.22
N ASP A 446 -7.47 1.25 12.31
CA ASP A 446 -8.77 0.57 12.33
C ASP A 446 -9.93 1.57 12.31
N GLY A 447 -9.80 2.67 13.07
CA GLY A 447 -10.71 3.81 12.98
C GLY A 447 -10.68 4.44 11.59
N ARG A 448 -9.49 4.57 10.98
CA ARG A 448 -9.34 5.16 9.64
C ARG A 448 -10.12 4.42 8.56
N GLU A 449 -10.06 3.08 8.56
CA GLU A 449 -10.75 2.26 7.54
C GLU A 449 -12.28 2.29 7.70
N ARG A 450 -12.79 2.68 8.87
CA ARG A 450 -14.23 2.91 9.10
C ARG A 450 -14.66 4.35 8.79
N ALA A 451 -13.74 5.31 8.84
CA ALA A 451 -14.04 6.72 8.65
C ALA A 451 -14.55 6.99 7.23
N LYS A 452 -15.57 7.85 7.12
CA LYS A 452 -16.22 8.20 5.86
C LYS A 452 -15.81 9.61 5.41
N GLU A 453 -15.39 9.72 4.16
CA GLU A 453 -15.12 11.03 3.57
C GLU A 453 -16.39 11.88 3.47
N LYS A 454 -16.21 13.21 3.46
CA LYS A 454 -17.27 14.23 3.31
C LYS A 454 -18.24 14.35 4.50
N GLU A 455 -17.99 13.67 5.61
CA GLU A 455 -18.79 13.80 6.83
C GLU A 455 -18.05 14.62 7.91
N CYS A 456 -18.25 15.94 7.94
CA CYS A 456 -17.49 16.87 8.81
C CYS A 456 -17.68 16.67 10.33
N THR A 457 -18.76 16.02 10.76
CA THR A 457 -19.10 15.85 12.19
C THR A 457 -19.26 14.38 12.60
N SER A 458 -18.80 13.45 11.76
CA SER A 458 -18.94 12.01 12.02
C SER A 458 -18.06 11.57 13.17
N THR A 459 -18.61 10.76 14.08
CA THR A 459 -17.83 10.05 15.11
C THR A 459 -17.35 8.68 14.62
N ILE A 460 -17.79 8.25 13.43
CA ILE A 460 -17.37 6.98 12.84
C ILE A 460 -15.88 7.05 12.53
N GLY A 461 -15.11 6.15 13.12
CA GLY A 461 -13.66 6.08 12.96
C GLY A 461 -12.85 6.90 13.96
N GLN A 462 -13.50 7.61 14.89
CA GLN A 462 -12.81 8.30 15.99
C GLN A 462 -12.09 7.29 16.90
N ASN A 463 -12.82 6.30 17.38
CA ASN A 463 -12.31 5.27 18.29
C ASN A 463 -11.63 4.13 17.51
N ASN A 464 -10.83 3.31 18.19
CA ASN A 464 -10.25 2.09 17.61
C ASN A 464 -11.31 0.98 17.44
N ALA A 465 -10.91 -0.22 16.99
CA ALA A 465 -11.85 -1.31 16.70
C ALA A 465 -12.62 -1.80 17.95
N ASN A 466 -12.03 -1.68 19.16
CA ASN A 466 -12.67 -1.99 20.43
C ASN A 466 -13.62 -0.89 20.93
N GLY A 467 -13.73 0.23 20.19
CA GLY A 467 -14.56 1.36 20.58
C GLY A 467 -13.92 2.25 21.65
N LYS A 468 -12.61 2.12 21.89
CA LYS A 468 -11.85 2.96 22.81
C LYS A 468 -11.29 4.21 22.12
N ASP A 469 -11.42 5.36 22.78
CA ASP A 469 -10.75 6.60 22.38
C ASP A 469 -9.27 6.54 22.82
N LEU A 470 -8.37 6.49 21.84
CA LEU A 470 -6.92 6.36 22.08
C LEU A 470 -6.30 7.60 22.73
N ASP A 471 -6.88 8.80 22.55
CA ASP A 471 -6.38 10.02 23.21
C ASP A 471 -6.71 10.05 24.72
N SER A 472 -7.46 9.05 25.21
CA SER A 472 -7.75 8.87 26.64
C SER A 472 -7.03 7.66 27.25
N ASP A 473 -6.16 6.98 26.49
CA ASP A 473 -5.62 5.66 26.84
C ASP A 473 -4.15 5.67 27.32
N PHE A 474 -3.45 6.81 27.25
CA PHE A 474 -2.04 6.96 27.67
C PHE A 474 -1.88 7.20 29.19
N ILE A 475 -2.64 6.50 30.04
CA ILE A 475 -2.60 6.70 31.50
C ILE A 475 -1.35 6.05 32.13
N SER A 476 -0.66 6.80 33.00
CA SER A 476 0.44 6.32 33.85
C SER A 476 -0.10 5.59 35.09
N ASN A 477 0.19 4.31 35.26
CA ASN A 477 -0.33 3.51 36.37
C ASN A 477 0.19 3.99 37.73
N SER A 478 -0.71 4.40 38.63
CA SER A 478 -0.50 4.32 40.09
C SER A 478 -1.74 3.89 40.88
N SER A 479 -2.90 3.64 40.27
CA SER A 479 -4.11 3.28 41.04
C SER A 479 -5.22 2.53 40.27
N GLY A 480 -4.89 1.76 39.22
CA GLY A 480 -5.83 0.88 38.53
C GLY A 480 -5.23 -0.51 38.27
N PRO A 481 -6.05 -1.58 38.15
CA PRO A 481 -5.53 -2.91 37.83
C PRO A 481 -4.77 -2.88 36.50
N VAL A 482 -3.72 -3.70 36.40
CA VAL A 482 -2.83 -3.85 35.23
C VAL A 482 -3.53 -4.58 34.07
N GLY A 483 -4.62 -4.01 33.55
CA GLY A 483 -5.32 -4.47 32.35
C GLY A 483 -6.25 -3.38 31.84
N GLU A 484 -6.33 -3.03 30.56
CA GLU A 484 -5.66 -3.47 29.34
C GLU A 484 -5.51 -2.18 28.51
N ARG A 485 -4.29 -1.64 28.33
CA ARG A 485 -4.10 -0.57 27.33
C ARG A 485 -4.35 -1.14 25.94
N GLU A 486 -4.92 -0.34 25.05
CA GLU A 486 -5.16 -0.76 23.67
C GLU A 486 -3.84 -1.10 22.97
N LYS A 487 -3.92 -2.01 21.97
CA LYS A 487 -2.72 -2.46 21.25
C LYS A 487 -2.01 -1.29 20.57
N GLU A 488 -2.77 -0.33 20.04
CA GLU A 488 -2.25 0.87 19.41
C GLU A 488 -1.47 1.75 20.39
N THR A 489 -2.01 1.93 21.60
CA THR A 489 -1.36 2.69 22.67
C THR A 489 -0.04 2.03 23.09
N ASN A 490 -0.04 0.71 23.29
CA ASN A 490 1.17 -0.05 23.63
C ASN A 490 2.22 0.03 22.52
N ALA A 491 1.80 -0.02 21.24
CA ALA A 491 2.72 0.15 20.12
C ALA A 491 3.45 1.50 20.19
N ILE A 492 2.77 2.58 20.57
CA ILE A 492 3.39 3.89 20.71
C ILE A 492 4.27 3.97 21.96
N ILE A 493 3.82 3.46 23.12
CA ILE A 493 4.60 3.51 24.37
C ILE A 493 5.86 2.63 24.24
N ASP A 494 5.69 1.34 23.95
CA ASP A 494 6.78 0.37 23.98
C ASP A 494 7.59 0.40 22.69
N GLY A 495 6.95 0.71 21.55
CA GLY A 495 7.59 0.73 20.25
C GLY A 495 8.34 2.03 19.95
N LEU A 496 7.92 3.15 20.53
CA LEU A 496 8.47 4.47 20.21
C LEU A 496 9.00 5.22 21.44
N ILE A 497 8.14 5.50 22.42
CA ILE A 497 8.49 6.36 23.57
C ILE A 497 9.61 5.75 24.42
N MET A 498 9.46 4.49 24.83
CA MET A 498 10.41 3.83 25.74
C MET A 498 11.71 3.40 25.05
N LYS A 499 11.74 3.41 23.71
CA LYS A 499 12.92 3.02 22.93
C LYS A 499 13.79 4.19 22.49
N GLN A 500 13.25 5.41 22.50
CA GLN A 500 13.91 6.58 21.96
C GLN A 500 13.61 7.82 22.79
N ASP A 501 14.66 8.53 23.20
CA ASP A 501 14.51 9.84 23.81
C ASP A 501 14.10 10.87 22.75
N PHE A 502 13.03 11.64 22.99
CA PHE A 502 12.62 12.73 22.11
C PHE A 502 12.76 14.07 22.83
N THR A 503 13.40 15.03 22.17
CA THR A 503 13.51 16.41 22.65
C THR A 503 12.18 17.16 22.49
N LEU A 504 11.44 16.87 21.43
CA LEU A 504 10.14 17.49 21.13
C LEU A 504 9.18 16.49 20.49
N SER A 505 7.92 16.53 20.89
CA SER A 505 6.84 15.72 20.33
C SER A 505 5.70 16.63 19.88
N VAL A 506 5.26 16.45 18.64
CA VAL A 506 4.12 17.17 18.05
C VAL A 506 3.06 16.16 17.67
N VAL A 507 1.82 16.37 18.12
CA VAL A 507 0.66 15.57 17.72
C VAL A 507 -0.24 16.44 16.84
N LEU A 508 -0.57 15.95 15.64
CA LEU A 508 -1.48 16.61 14.70
C LEU A 508 -2.83 15.92 14.72
N ASP A 509 -3.88 16.71 14.96
CA ASP A 509 -5.26 16.25 14.98
C ASP A 509 -6.16 17.21 14.17
N GLY A 510 -7.39 16.79 13.89
CA GLY A 510 -8.38 17.54 13.12
C GLY A 510 -9.49 18.13 13.99
N GLY A 511 -10.32 18.98 13.36
CA GLY A 511 -11.56 19.50 13.96
C GLY A 511 -11.46 20.85 14.65
N SER A 512 -10.27 21.47 14.74
CA SER A 512 -10.08 22.85 15.22
C SER A 512 -8.81 23.45 14.66
N LEU A 513 -8.74 24.78 14.58
CA LEU A 513 -7.59 25.51 14.05
C LEU A 513 -6.83 26.24 15.16
N LEU A 514 -6.02 25.52 15.93
CA LEU A 514 -5.24 26.05 17.06
C LEU A 514 -4.04 25.15 17.39
N VAL A 515 -3.14 25.63 18.25
CA VAL A 515 -2.09 24.80 18.87
C VAL A 515 -2.35 24.71 20.37
N THR A 516 -2.41 23.47 20.89
CA THR A 516 -2.40 23.24 22.33
C THR A 516 -0.99 22.93 22.80
N TYR A 517 -0.57 23.52 23.91
CA TYR A 517 0.62 23.05 24.63
C TYR A 517 0.20 22.13 25.81
N PRO A 518 1.09 21.20 26.24
CA PRO A 518 0.75 20.13 27.19
C PRO A 518 0.07 20.51 28.51
N TYR A 519 -0.43 19.42 29.14
CA TYR A 519 -1.32 19.25 30.29
C TYR A 519 -2.80 19.41 29.97
N ASP A 520 -3.39 18.38 29.36
CA ASP A 520 -4.84 18.21 29.24
C ASP A 520 -5.50 17.90 30.62
N ASN A 521 -4.71 17.58 31.65
CA ASN A 521 -5.19 17.41 33.03
C ASN A 521 -5.06 18.73 33.84
N PRO A 522 -6.16 19.34 34.31
CA PRO A 522 -6.14 20.63 35.02
C PRO A 522 -5.45 20.61 36.40
N VAL A 523 -5.05 19.44 36.92
CA VAL A 523 -4.48 19.27 38.27
C VAL A 523 -2.93 19.20 38.27
N HIS A 524 -2.27 19.08 37.12
CA HIS A 524 -0.80 18.94 37.03
C HIS A 524 -0.09 20.30 36.85
N THR A 525 1.02 20.50 37.58
CA THR A 525 1.90 21.68 37.43
C THR A 525 2.83 21.54 36.23
N VAL A 526 2.99 22.62 35.46
CA VAL A 526 3.65 22.61 34.15
C VAL A 526 5.15 22.86 34.27
N GLU A 527 5.99 21.81 34.20
CA GLU A 527 7.43 22.00 33.95
C GLU A 527 7.67 22.56 32.54
N ASN A 528 8.57 23.54 32.41
CA ASN A 528 8.91 24.20 31.14
C ASN A 528 7.73 24.85 30.39
N LYS A 529 6.70 25.33 31.12
CA LYS A 529 5.49 25.96 30.56
C LYS A 529 5.80 27.01 29.50
N ASP A 530 6.66 27.95 29.83
CA ASP A 530 6.97 29.09 28.96
C ASP A 530 7.67 28.63 27.68
N THR A 531 8.52 27.60 27.76
CA THR A 531 9.17 26.98 26.60
C THR A 531 8.15 26.29 25.69
N LEU A 532 7.25 25.48 26.26
CA LEU A 532 6.22 24.77 25.48
C LEU A 532 5.23 25.76 24.84
N LYS A 533 4.83 26.80 25.57
CA LYS A 533 4.00 27.89 25.05
C LYS A 533 4.71 28.65 23.92
N TYR A 534 6.01 28.95 24.07
CA TYR A 534 6.81 29.58 23.03
C TYR A 534 6.87 28.70 21.76
N LEU A 535 7.16 27.40 21.89
CA LEU A 535 7.19 26.48 20.76
C LEU A 535 5.83 26.36 20.06
N ALA A 536 4.73 26.37 20.82
CA ALA A 536 3.38 26.43 20.27
C ALA A 536 3.14 27.73 19.47
N SER A 537 3.61 28.86 20.00
CA SER A 537 3.55 30.15 19.27
C SER A 537 4.42 30.16 18.01
N VAL A 538 5.56 29.48 17.99
CA VAL A 538 6.38 29.32 16.77
C VAL A 538 5.57 28.63 15.68
N TYR A 539 4.88 27.53 15.98
CA TYR A 539 4.02 26.85 15.00
C TYR A 539 2.85 27.75 14.56
N ALA A 540 2.13 28.35 15.51
CA ALA A 540 0.98 29.20 15.25
C ALA A 540 1.33 30.39 14.34
N ASN A 541 2.45 31.07 14.60
CA ASN A 541 2.90 32.25 13.86
C ASN A 541 3.35 31.94 12.43
N ASN A 542 3.77 30.71 12.15
CA ASN A 542 4.13 30.27 10.79
C ASN A 542 2.95 29.67 10.03
N HIS A 543 1.79 29.50 10.67
CA HIS A 543 0.56 29.07 10.01
C HIS A 543 -0.23 30.30 9.50
N PRO A 544 -0.75 30.29 8.24
CA PRO A 544 -1.44 31.44 7.66
C PRO A 544 -2.65 31.95 8.45
N LEU A 545 -3.33 31.06 9.19
CA LEU A 545 -4.58 31.37 9.88
C LEU A 545 -4.59 31.14 11.40
N ILE A 546 -3.72 30.30 11.98
CA ILE A 546 -3.83 29.93 13.41
C ILE A 546 -3.58 31.15 14.30
N HIS A 547 -2.55 31.95 13.98
CA HIS A 547 -2.17 33.14 14.76
C HIS A 547 -3.28 34.19 14.89
N ILE A 548 -4.29 34.16 14.01
CA ILE A 548 -5.45 35.06 14.04
C ILE A 548 -6.34 34.76 15.26
N GLY A 549 -6.31 33.52 15.76
CA GLY A 549 -7.01 33.14 16.99
C GLY A 549 -8.47 32.74 16.81
N HIS A 550 -8.89 32.37 15.60
CA HIS A 550 -10.22 31.86 15.32
C HIS A 550 -10.19 30.33 15.15
N PRO A 551 -10.47 29.55 16.21
CA PRO A 551 -10.35 28.09 16.18
C PRO A 551 -11.47 27.39 15.40
N GLY A 552 -12.52 28.12 15.01
CA GLY A 552 -13.78 27.56 14.55
C GLY A 552 -13.75 26.91 13.16
N CYS A 553 -14.41 25.76 13.05
CA CYS A 553 -15.15 25.37 11.85
C CYS A 553 -16.47 26.18 11.78
N PRO A 554 -17.14 26.32 10.61
CA PRO A 554 -18.18 27.34 10.32
C PRO A 554 -19.38 27.49 11.29
N ASN A 555 -19.54 26.65 12.31
CA ASN A 555 -20.71 26.60 13.20
C ASN A 555 -20.45 26.99 14.67
N LYS A 556 -19.25 27.48 15.03
CA LYS A 556 -18.94 28.05 16.35
C LYS A 556 -18.20 29.37 16.20
N SER A 557 -18.95 30.46 15.98
CA SER A 557 -18.44 31.73 15.48
C SER A 557 -17.86 32.70 16.52
N ASP A 558 -17.91 32.38 17.83
CA ASP A 558 -17.69 33.39 18.87
C ASP A 558 -16.45 33.14 19.76
N GLU A 559 -15.71 32.06 19.54
CA GLU A 559 -14.48 31.76 20.30
C GLU A 559 -13.27 32.52 19.73
N ASN A 560 -12.55 33.26 20.58
CA ASN A 560 -11.31 33.95 20.24
C ASN A 560 -10.19 33.46 21.17
N ILE A 561 -9.16 32.83 20.60
CA ILE A 561 -7.98 32.32 21.27
C ILE A 561 -6.78 33.19 20.86
N PRO A 562 -6.36 34.16 21.68
CA PRO A 562 -5.28 35.08 21.32
C PRO A 562 -4.01 34.36 20.84
N GLY A 563 -3.56 34.67 19.62
CA GLY A 563 -2.39 34.06 19.00
C GLY A 563 -2.56 32.59 18.60
N GLY A 564 -3.78 32.03 18.69
CA GLY A 564 -4.09 30.65 18.34
C GLY A 564 -3.47 29.59 19.25
N VAL A 565 -2.97 29.99 20.43
CA VAL A 565 -2.29 29.10 21.38
C VAL A 565 -3.04 29.08 22.70
N ILE A 566 -3.38 27.88 23.18
CA ILE A 566 -4.14 27.67 24.43
C ILE A 566 -3.58 26.48 25.21
N CYS A 567 -3.77 26.46 26.53
CA CYS A 567 -3.46 25.29 27.34
C CYS A 567 -4.40 24.13 26.95
N GLY A 568 -3.88 22.91 26.83
CA GLY A 568 -4.69 21.73 26.52
C GLY A 568 -5.90 21.55 27.44
N ALA A 569 -5.70 21.67 28.76
CA ALA A 569 -6.77 21.57 29.76
C ALA A 569 -7.84 22.68 29.64
N GLU A 570 -7.48 23.86 29.15
CA GLU A 570 -8.41 24.98 28.94
C GLU A 570 -9.27 24.77 27.69
N TRP A 571 -8.76 24.02 26.70
CA TRP A 571 -9.50 23.69 25.48
C TRP A 571 -10.42 22.49 25.65
N ARG A 572 -9.83 21.31 25.96
CA ARG A 572 -10.55 20.06 26.20
C ARG A 572 -9.77 19.24 27.22
N GLY A 573 -10.05 19.46 28.50
CA GLY A 573 -9.34 18.75 29.56
C GLY A 573 -9.78 17.29 29.71
N HIS A 574 -8.84 16.36 29.68
CA HIS A 574 -9.01 14.94 29.98
C HIS A 574 -7.71 14.30 30.51
N GLN A 575 -7.83 13.10 31.07
CA GLN A 575 -6.68 12.28 31.46
C GLN A 575 -6.30 11.29 30.35
N GLY A 576 -5.07 10.78 30.39
CA GLY A 576 -4.61 9.75 29.44
C GLY A 576 -4.28 10.28 28.04
N SER A 577 -4.02 11.58 27.90
CA SER A 577 -3.58 12.21 26.65
C SER A 577 -2.18 11.77 26.24
N MET A 578 -1.97 11.56 24.94
CA MET A 578 -0.65 11.29 24.36
C MET A 578 0.36 12.42 24.62
N LYS A 579 -0.12 13.64 24.90
CA LYS A 579 0.72 14.82 25.23
C LYS A 579 1.26 14.78 26.66
N VAL A 580 0.73 13.91 27.52
CA VAL A 580 1.05 13.86 28.96
C VAL A 580 1.51 12.45 29.31
N ILE A 581 2.78 12.15 29.03
CA ILE A 581 3.41 10.89 29.41
C ILE A 581 4.51 11.24 30.41
N PRO A 582 4.44 10.77 31.68
CA PRO A 582 5.51 11.02 32.63
C PRO A 582 6.83 10.42 32.13
N PRO A 583 7.97 11.02 32.48
CA PRO A 583 9.29 10.46 32.19
C PRO A 583 9.47 9.04 32.73
#